data_AF-A0A4U6BY96-F1
#
_entry.id   AF-A0A4U6BY96-F1
#
_cell.length_a   1.000
_cell.length_b   1.000
_cell.length_c   1.000
_cell.angle_alpha   90.00
_cell.angle_beta   90.00
_cell.angle_gamma   90.00
#
_symmetry.space_group_name_H-M   'P 1'
#
loop_
_entity.id
_entity.type
_entity.pdbx_description
1 polymer ?
#
loop_
_entity_poly.entity_id
_entity_poly.type
_entity_poly.pdbx_seq_one_letter_code
_entity_poly.pdbx_strand_id
1 'polypeptide(L)'
;MRKSGIALSCGDEVQPMTKLERAIAEAEKLPTELQEKLGDELLHSVHKLLALRDDLSAGVAELDADKGIRGEAVLSGLKARYGA
;
A
#
# COMPACT_ATOMS: atom_id res chain seq x y z
N MET A 1 -2.11 14.67 59.97
CA MET A 1 -0.86 14.34 59.26
C MET A 1 -1.12 14.50 57.76
N ARG A 2 -0.51 15.49 57.11
CA ARG A 2 -0.60 15.72 55.66
C ARG A 2 0.46 14.84 55.00
N LYS A 3 0.06 13.85 54.19
CA LYS A 3 1.00 13.20 53.27
C LYS A 3 0.90 13.89 51.91
N SER A 4 1.76 14.88 51.75
CA SER A 4 2.28 15.29 50.46
C SER A 4 3.16 14.16 49.94
N GLY A 5 3.00 13.80 48.67
CA GLY A 5 3.71 12.70 48.03
C GLY A 5 3.54 12.78 46.53
N ILE A 6 4.09 13.85 45.95
CA ILE A 6 4.39 13.98 44.53
C ILE A 6 5.49 12.97 44.19
N ALA A 7 5.44 12.44 42.95
CA ALA A 7 6.42 11.66 42.19
C ALA A 7 5.85 10.26 41.85
N LEU A 8 5.92 9.75 40.62
CA LEU A 8 6.79 10.07 39.50
C LEU A 8 6.00 10.09 38.18
N SER A 9 6.35 11.07 37.36
CA SER A 9 6.24 11.08 35.89
C SER A 9 6.41 9.67 35.33
N CYS A 10 5.37 9.12 34.72
CA CYS A 10 5.55 8.09 33.69
C CYS A 10 6.48 8.70 32.64
N GLY A 11 7.59 8.04 32.37
CA GLY A 11 8.46 8.43 31.26
C GLY A 11 7.68 8.26 29.97
N ASP A 12 7.54 9.35 29.21
CA ASP A 12 7.21 9.28 27.80
C ASP A 12 8.39 8.60 27.10
N GLU A 13 8.39 7.26 27.08
CA GLU A 13 9.15 6.53 26.07
C GLU A 13 8.52 6.90 24.73
N VAL A 14 9.15 7.85 24.03
CA VAL A 14 8.79 8.21 22.66
C VAL A 14 8.99 6.96 21.81
N GLN A 15 7.92 6.19 21.62
CA GLN A 15 7.87 5.08 20.68
C GLN A 15 8.35 5.62 19.32
N PRO A 16 9.29 4.94 18.65
CA PRO A 16 9.81 5.42 17.38
C PRO A 16 8.66 5.53 16.38
N MET A 17 8.36 6.76 15.97
CA MET A 17 7.29 7.08 15.04
C MET A 17 7.40 6.23 13.79
N THR A 18 6.32 5.54 13.42
CA THR A 18 6.27 4.69 12.24
C THR A 18 6.46 5.51 10.98
N LYS A 19 6.86 4.85 9.88
CA LYS A 19 7.00 5.51 8.58
C LYS A 19 5.70 6.17 8.11
N LEU A 20 4.55 5.56 8.43
CA LEU A 20 3.24 6.10 8.08
C LEU A 20 2.92 7.35 8.89
N GLU A 21 3.09 7.29 10.22
CA GLU A 21 2.85 8.46 11.08
C GLU A 21 3.75 9.63 10.68
N ARG A 22 5.02 9.38 10.36
CA ARG A 22 5.92 10.41 9.82
C ARG A 22 5.42 11.00 8.51
N ALA A 23 4.97 10.16 7.58
CA ALA A 23 4.44 10.62 6.29
C ALA A 23 3.18 11.48 6.47
N ILE A 24 2.28 11.09 7.40
CA ILE A 24 1.09 11.89 7.75
C ILE A 24 1.51 13.24 8.33
N ALA A 25 2.43 13.26 9.30
CA ALA A 25 2.90 14.50 9.92
C ALA A 25 3.67 15.42 8.94
N GLU A 26 4.29 14.86 7.90
CA GLU A 26 4.91 15.63 6.81
C GLU A 26 3.84 16.17 5.85
N ALA A 27 2.81 15.39 5.52
CA ALA A 27 1.71 15.80 4.66
C ALA A 27 0.85 16.92 5.29
N GLU A 28 0.58 16.86 6.59
CA GLU A 28 -0.19 17.88 7.32
C GLU A 28 0.45 19.28 7.27
N LYS A 29 1.76 19.36 7.02
CA LYS A 29 2.50 20.64 6.90
C LYS A 29 2.40 21.25 5.51
N LEU A 30 1.89 20.53 4.52
CA LEU A 30 1.74 21.03 3.16
C LEU A 30 0.59 22.04 3.06
N PRO A 31 0.62 23.00 2.12
CA PRO A 31 -0.54 23.78 1.74
C PRO A 31 -1.71 22.88 1.31
N THR A 32 -2.95 23.29 1.58
CA THR A 32 -4.17 22.51 1.30
C THR A 32 -4.22 22.00 -0.14
N GLU A 33 -3.85 22.82 -1.14
CA GLU A 33 -3.83 22.40 -2.55
C GLU A 33 -2.88 21.21 -2.81
N LEU A 34 -1.73 21.18 -2.13
CA LEU A 34 -0.78 20.08 -2.24
C LEU A 34 -1.22 18.86 -1.44
N GLN A 35 -1.94 19.05 -0.33
CA GLN A 35 -2.54 17.95 0.43
C GLN A 35 -3.61 17.22 -0.41
N GLU A 36 -4.52 17.97 -1.04
CA GLU A 36 -5.55 17.41 -1.92
C GLU A 36 -4.93 16.64 -3.09
N LYS A 37 -3.94 17.24 -3.77
CA LYS A 37 -3.23 16.58 -4.86
C LYS A 37 -2.53 15.29 -4.41
N LEU A 38 -1.87 15.31 -3.25
CA LEU A 38 -1.24 14.13 -2.67
C LEU A 38 -2.29 13.04 -2.35
N GLY A 39 -3.44 13.44 -1.82
CA GLY A 39 -4.58 12.55 -1.58
C GLY A 39 -5.06 11.87 -2.86
N ASP A 40 -5.24 12.63 -3.93
CA ASP A 40 -5.66 12.10 -5.24
C ASP A 40 -4.65 11.09 -5.82
N GLU A 41 -3.35 11.42 -5.75
CA GLU A 41 -2.28 10.53 -6.24
C GLU A 41 -2.20 9.22 -5.45
N LEU A 42 -2.37 9.30 -4.11
CA LEU A 42 -2.41 8.13 -3.24
C LEU A 42 -3.65 7.29 -3.51
N LEU A 43 -4.82 7.91 -3.62
CA LEU A 43 -6.08 7.21 -3.89
C LEU A 43 -6.02 6.48 -5.24
N HIS A 44 -5.51 7.14 -6.27
CA HIS A 44 -5.30 6.52 -7.59
C HIS A 44 -4.35 5.31 -7.52
N SER A 45 -3.27 5.43 -6.75
CA SER A 45 -2.31 4.33 -6.56
C SER A 45 -2.93 3.15 -5.83
N VAL A 46 -3.72 3.41 -4.78
CA VAL A 46 -4.46 2.37 -4.04
C VAL A 46 -5.46 1.67 -4.97
N HIS A 47 -6.23 2.42 -5.76
CA HIS A 47 -7.18 1.83 -6.72
C HIS A 47 -6.47 0.90 -7.73
N LYS A 48 -5.31 1.30 -8.25
CA LYS A 48 -4.51 0.44 -9.14
C LYS A 48 -4.05 -0.85 -8.47
N LEU A 49 -3.60 -0.77 -7.22
CA LEU A 49 -3.15 -1.95 -6.47
C LEU A 49 -4.32 -2.90 -6.16
N LEU A 50 -5.49 -2.35 -5.82
CA LEU A 50 -6.70 -3.15 -5.59
C LEU A 50 -7.15 -3.85 -6.88
N ALA A 51 -7.20 -3.12 -8.00
CA ALA A 51 -7.53 -3.71 -9.30
C ALA A 51 -6.55 -4.84 -9.68
N LEU A 52 -5.24 -4.62 -9.51
CA LEU A 52 -4.23 -5.64 -9.79
C LEU A 52 -4.40 -6.87 -8.87
N ARG A 53 -4.69 -6.67 -7.59
CA ARG A 53 -4.95 -7.78 -6.66
C ARG A 53 -6.16 -8.60 -7.12
N ASP A 54 -7.22 -7.94 -7.56
CA ASP A 54 -8.44 -8.61 -8.01
C ASP A 54 -8.18 -9.39 -9.32
N ASP A 55 -7.43 -8.81 -10.27
CA ASP A 55 -6.98 -9.48 -11.49
C ASP A 55 -6.11 -10.72 -11.18
N LEU A 56 -5.16 -10.59 -10.25
CA LEU A 56 -4.32 -11.71 -9.80
C LEU A 56 -5.16 -12.81 -9.15
N SER A 57 -6.14 -12.43 -8.32
CA SER A 57 -7.03 -13.39 -7.65
C SER A 57 -7.87 -14.16 -8.67
N ALA A 58 -8.37 -13.48 -9.69
CA ALA A 58 -9.09 -14.11 -10.80
C ALA A 58 -8.17 -15.07 -11.58
N GLY A 59 -6.96 -14.64 -11.93
CA GLY A 59 -5.99 -15.48 -12.64
C GLY A 59 -5.59 -16.73 -11.85
N VAL A 60 -5.39 -16.62 -10.54
CA VAL A 60 -5.13 -17.78 -9.67
C VAL A 60 -6.32 -18.72 -9.65
N ALA A 61 -7.55 -18.20 -9.52
CA ALA A 61 -8.75 -19.03 -9.54
C ALA A 61 -8.97 -19.74 -10.89
N GLU A 62 -8.60 -19.13 -12.02
CA GLU A 62 -8.61 -19.77 -13.33
C GLU A 62 -7.57 -20.89 -13.43
N LEU A 63 -6.37 -20.69 -12.89
CA LEU A 63 -5.33 -21.70 -12.84
C LEU A 63 -5.74 -22.89 -11.97
N ASP A 64 -6.31 -22.64 -10.78
CA ASP A 64 -6.83 -23.67 -9.88
C ASP A 64 -7.97 -24.48 -10.51
N ALA A 65 -8.73 -23.86 -11.42
CA ALA A 65 -9.78 -24.51 -12.19
C ALA A 65 -9.29 -25.22 -13.48
N ASP A 66 -7.97 -25.30 -13.69
CA ASP A 66 -7.33 -25.83 -14.91
C ASP A 66 -7.78 -25.12 -16.20
N LYS A 67 -8.19 -23.85 -16.09
CA LYS A 67 -8.61 -22.99 -17.21
C LYS A 67 -7.47 -22.12 -17.73
N GLY A 68 -6.29 -22.16 -17.10
CA GLY A 68 -5.13 -21.40 -17.51
C GLY A 68 -4.51 -21.91 -18.82
N ILE A 69 -3.93 -20.99 -19.59
CA ILE A 69 -3.15 -21.34 -20.77
C ILE A 69 -1.70 -21.55 -20.35
N ARG A 70 -1.06 -22.63 -20.81
CA ARG A 70 0.37 -22.87 -20.56
C ARG A 70 1.22 -21.69 -21.06
N GLY A 71 2.16 -21.26 -20.23
CA GLY A 71 3.02 -20.11 -20.53
C GLY A 71 3.78 -20.25 -21.85
N GLU A 72 4.17 -21.46 -22.23
CA GLU A 72 4.84 -21.76 -23.50
C GLU A 72 3.95 -21.48 -24.72
N ALA A 73 2.65 -21.77 -24.61
CA ALA A 73 1.69 -21.50 -25.67
C ALA A 73 1.43 -20.00 -25.82
N VAL A 74 1.36 -19.27 -24.69
CA VAL A 74 1.27 -17.80 -24.68
C VAL A 74 2.52 -17.19 -25.34
N LEU A 75 3.71 -17.63 -24.92
CA LEU A 75 4.98 -17.13 -25.43
C LEU A 75 5.17 -17.42 -26.91
N SER A 76 4.84 -18.63 -27.36
CA SER A 76 4.87 -19.00 -28.78
C SER A 76 3.92 -18.12 -29.61
N GLY A 77 2.71 -17.87 -29.11
CA GLY A 77 1.76 -16.97 -29.74
C GLY A 77 2.24 -15.52 -29.82
N LEU A 78 2.94 -15.01 -28.81
CA LEU A 78 3.55 -13.68 -28.85
C LEU A 78 4.70 -13.61 -29.86
N LYS A 79 5.60 -14.61 -29.87
CA LYS A 79 6.70 -14.67 -30.84
C LYS A 79 6.20 -14.72 -32.28
N ALA A 80 5.14 -15.47 -32.55
CA ALA A 80 4.52 -15.52 -33.88
C ALA A 80 3.90 -14.17 -34.30
N ARG A 81 3.33 -13.40 -33.35
CA ARG A 81 2.73 -12.09 -33.64
C ARG A 81 3.74 -10.96 -33.79
N TYR A 82 4.85 -11.01 -33.05
CA TYR A 82 5.78 -9.89 -32.94
C TYR A 82 7.21 -10.20 -33.41
N GLY A 83 7.51 -11.43 -33.86
CA GLY A 83 8.78 -11.79 -34.49
C GLY A 83 10.00 -11.72 -33.56
N ALA A 84 9.89 -12.26 -32.34
CA ALA A 84 11.00 -12.34 -31.37
C ALA A 84 11.66 -13.72 -31.30
#